data_AF-A0A429IFC5-F1
#
_entry.id   AF-A0A429IFC5-F1
#
_cell.length_a   1.000
_cell.length_b   1.000
_cell.length_c   1.000
_cell.angle_alpha   90.00
_cell.angle_beta   90.00
_cell.angle_gamma   90.00
#
_symmetry.space_group_name_H-M   'P 1'
#
loop_
_entity.id
_entity.type
_entity.pdbx_description
1 polymer ?
#
loop_
_entity_poly.entity_id
_entity_poly.type
_entity_poly.pdbx_seq_one_letter_code
_entity_poly.pdbx_strand_id
1 'polypeptide(L)'
;MVLVAHAEPLLRQLYPWTGMWELHFSRCTEIRHTWDIPYIGTRGDGRYCVEGPSRTSPRIADTDSAQAAVAMVIDRLPPHCGPAFIGNAEELAAYEKERDSR
;
A
#
# COMPACT_ATOMS: atom_id res chain seq x y z
N MET A 1 6.92 -3.33 -12.22
CA MET A 1 6.13 -2.79 -11.10
C MET A 1 6.86 -2.93 -9.76
N VAL A 2 7.08 -4.15 -9.23
CA VAL A 2 7.73 -4.36 -7.92
C VAL A 2 9.08 -3.62 -7.77
N LEU A 3 9.97 -3.70 -8.76
CA LEU A 3 11.25 -2.98 -8.73
C LEU A 3 11.10 -1.46 -8.69
N VAL A 4 10.07 -0.91 -9.34
CA VAL A 4 9.79 0.53 -9.35
C VAL A 4 9.30 0.96 -7.97
N ALA A 5 8.37 0.21 -7.37
CA ALA A 5 7.92 0.48 -6.01
C ALA A 5 9.04 0.34 -4.96
N HIS A 6 9.90 -0.67 -5.09
CA HIS A 6 11.00 -0.91 -4.16
C HIS A 6 12.10 0.19 -4.22
N ALA A 7 12.22 0.89 -5.35
CA ALA A 7 13.14 2.03 -5.47
C ALA A 7 12.73 3.17 -4.52
N GLU A 8 11.42 3.35 -4.27
CA GLU A 8 10.89 4.40 -3.42
C GLU A 8 11.11 4.11 -1.93
N PRO A 9 11.84 4.97 -1.19
CA PRO A 9 12.15 4.72 0.22
C PRO A 9 10.94 4.61 1.14
N LEU A 10 9.84 5.30 0.83
CA LEU A 10 8.60 5.25 1.61
C LEU A 10 7.89 3.91 1.45
N LEU A 11 7.84 3.36 0.23
CA LEU A 11 7.21 2.07 -0.02
C LEU A 11 8.10 0.90 0.41
N ARG A 12 9.43 1.05 0.32
CA ARG A 12 10.39 0.03 0.77
C ARG A 12 10.32 -0.26 2.28
N GLN A 13 9.77 0.67 3.05
CA GLN A 13 9.55 0.51 4.49
C GLN A 13 8.30 -0.33 4.82
N LEU A 14 7.37 -0.44 3.87
CA LEU A 14 6.11 -1.15 4.03
C LEU A 14 6.27 -2.62 3.64
N TYR A 15 5.34 -3.47 4.06
CA TYR A 15 5.31 -4.87 3.68
C TYR A 15 4.62 -5.03 2.32
N PRO A 16 5.34 -5.38 1.24
CA PRO A 16 4.71 -5.61 -0.06
C PRO A 16 4.12 -7.01 -0.10
N TRP A 17 2.94 -7.15 -0.70
CA TRP A 17 2.41 -8.45 -1.08
C TRP A 17 1.75 -8.38 -2.44
N THR A 18 1.83 -9.48 -3.18
CA THR A 18 1.30 -9.57 -4.55
C THR A 18 0.32 -10.72 -4.67
N GLY A 19 -0.79 -10.48 -5.35
CA GLY A 19 -1.79 -11.52 -5.65
C GLY A 19 -2.77 -11.02 -6.70
N MET A 20 -3.36 -11.92 -7.50
CA MET A 20 -4.35 -11.55 -8.53
C MET A 20 -3.91 -10.43 -9.49
N TRP A 21 -2.61 -10.36 -9.82
CA TRP A 21 -2.02 -9.29 -10.63
C TRP A 21 -2.04 -7.89 -9.98
N GLU A 22 -2.20 -7.85 -8.66
CA GLU A 22 -2.19 -6.64 -7.84
C GLU A 22 -0.93 -6.61 -6.97
N LEU A 23 -0.37 -5.41 -6.77
CA LEU A 23 0.68 -5.10 -5.81
C LEU A 23 0.09 -4.24 -4.70
N HIS A 24 0.10 -4.77 -3.48
CA HIS A 24 -0.42 -4.16 -2.28
C HIS A 24 0.71 -3.82 -1.31
N PHE A 25 0.43 -2.88 -0.41
CA PHE A 25 1.33 -2.49 0.67
C PHE A 25 0.59 -2.53 2.00
N SER A 26 1.20 -3.14 2.99
CA SER A 26 0.68 -3.24 4.35
C SER A 26 1.60 -2.51 5.33
N ARG A 27 1.00 -1.85 6.32
CA ARG A 27 1.74 -1.24 7.44
C ARG A 27 2.13 -2.27 8.51
N CYS A 28 1.75 -3.54 8.33
CA CYS A 28 2.11 -4.64 9.22
C CYS A 28 2.58 -5.87 8.42
N THR A 29 3.43 -6.70 9.02
CA THR A 29 4.11 -7.81 8.33
C THR A 29 3.38 -9.15 8.38
N GLU A 30 2.47 -9.36 9.35
CA GLU A 30 1.77 -10.63 9.51
C GLU A 30 0.39 -10.65 8.80
N ILE A 31 -0.19 -11.86 8.70
CA ILE A 31 -1.53 -12.07 8.12
C ILE A 31 -2.56 -11.23 8.89
N ARG A 32 -3.60 -10.79 8.17
CA ARG A 32 -4.48 -9.65 8.53
C ARG A 32 -3.76 -8.33 8.31
N HIS A 33 -3.33 -8.15 7.06
CA HIS A 33 -2.72 -6.93 6.55
C HIS A 33 -3.64 -5.71 6.72
N THR A 34 -3.05 -4.52 6.76
CA THR A 34 -3.83 -3.28 6.64
C THR A 34 -4.36 -3.10 5.22
N TRP A 35 -5.53 -2.47 5.11
CA TRP A 35 -6.23 -2.15 3.85
C TRP A 35 -6.54 -0.65 3.79
N ASP A 36 -5.54 0.15 4.13
CA ASP A 36 -5.63 1.62 4.25
C ASP A 36 -4.69 2.35 3.29
N ILE A 37 -3.96 1.60 2.45
CA ILE A 37 -3.06 2.11 1.42
C ILE A 37 -3.60 1.69 0.04
N PRO A 38 -3.67 2.60 -0.94
CA PRO A 38 -4.00 2.26 -2.32
C PRO A 38 -3.07 1.18 -2.89
N TYR A 39 -3.59 0.35 -3.79
CA TYR A 39 -2.84 -0.73 -4.42
C TYR A 39 -2.82 -0.57 -5.94
N ILE A 40 -1.86 -1.25 -6.58
CA ILE A 40 -1.62 -1.12 -8.03
C ILE A 40 -1.99 -2.44 -8.70
N GLY A 41 -3.01 -2.42 -9.55
CA GLY A 41 -3.33 -3.51 -10.47
C GLY A 41 -2.53 -3.41 -11.76
N THR A 42 -2.03 -4.55 -12.25
CA THR A 42 -1.49 -4.67 -13.61
C THR A 42 -2.56 -5.21 -14.55
N ARG A 43 -2.73 -4.55 -15.70
CA ARG A 43 -3.73 -4.91 -16.72
C ARG A 43 -3.06 -5.68 -17.86
N GLY A 44 -3.84 -6.54 -18.52
CA GLY A 44 -3.34 -7.38 -19.63
C GLY A 44 -2.88 -6.60 -20.87
N ASP A 45 -3.20 -5.32 -20.97
CA ASP A 45 -2.78 -4.41 -22.04
C ASP A 45 -1.50 -3.62 -21.69
N GLY A 46 -0.84 -3.96 -20.57
CA GLY A 46 0.38 -3.30 -20.11
C GLY A 46 0.14 -2.02 -19.30
N ARG A 47 -1.11 -1.59 -19.12
CA ARG A 47 -1.46 -0.45 -18.26
C ARG A 47 -1.54 -0.83 -16.79
N TYR A 48 -1.54 0.19 -15.94
CA TYR A 48 -1.71 0.08 -14.50
C TYR A 48 -2.99 0.77 -14.07
N CYS A 49 -3.69 0.19 -13.10
CA CYS A 49 -4.75 0.87 -12.37
C CYS A 49 -4.33 1.08 -10.92
N VAL A 50 -4.61 2.25 -10.38
CA VAL A 50 -4.49 2.53 -8.95
C VAL A 50 -5.88 2.42 -8.35
N GLU A 51 -6.07 1.43 -7.51
CA GLU A 51 -7.33 1.15 -6.84
C GLU A 51 -7.31 1.73 -5.43
N GLY A 52 -8.49 2.00 -4.88
CA GLY A 52 -8.59 2.50 -3.51
C GLY A 52 -8.17 1.46 -2.47
N PRO A 53 -8.00 1.86 -1.20
CA PRO A 53 -7.43 1.02 -0.15
C PRO A 53 -8.30 -0.20 0.21
N SER A 54 -9.57 -0.21 -0.16
CA SER A 54 -10.45 -1.38 -0.12
C SER A 54 -10.95 -1.74 -1.52
N ARG A 55 -11.28 -3.01 -1.75
CA ARG A 55 -11.94 -3.46 -3.00
C ARG A 55 -13.31 -2.82 -3.26
N THR A 56 -13.92 -2.25 -2.23
CA THR A 56 -15.17 -1.49 -2.36
C THR A 56 -14.94 -0.01 -2.65
N SER A 57 -13.69 0.46 -2.53
CA SER A 57 -13.34 1.84 -2.85
C SER A 57 -13.37 2.05 -4.37
N PRO A 58 -13.77 3.24 -4.84
CA PRO A 58 -13.68 3.57 -6.24
C PRO A 58 -12.22 3.54 -6.70
N ARG A 59 -12.01 3.16 -7.96
CA ARG A 59 -10.72 3.31 -8.62
C ARG A 59 -10.24 4.76 -8.53
N ILE A 60 -8.96 4.95 -8.25
CA ILE A 60 -8.34 6.27 -8.19
C ILE A 60 -7.96 6.74 -9.59
N ALA A 61 -7.28 5.90 -10.37
CA ALA A 61 -6.83 6.25 -11.72
C ALA A 61 -6.45 5.02 -12.57
N ASP A 62 -6.37 5.22 -13.88
CA ASP A 62 -5.67 4.36 -14.82
C ASP A 62 -4.45 5.14 -15.39
N THR A 63 -3.33 4.47 -15.60
CA THR A 63 -2.09 5.07 -16.14
C THR A 63 -1.29 4.06 -16.95
N ASP A 64 -0.51 4.53 -17.91
CA ASP A 64 0.46 3.74 -18.68
C ASP A 64 1.87 3.74 -18.06
N SER A 65 2.09 4.51 -16.99
CA SER A 65 3.40 4.64 -16.33
C SER A 65 3.41 3.98 -14.97
N ALA A 66 4.38 3.07 -14.76
CA ALA A 66 4.57 2.42 -13.47
C ALA A 66 4.98 3.43 -12.38
N GLN A 67 5.79 4.43 -12.75
CA GLN A 67 6.25 5.50 -11.88
C GLN A 67 5.08 6.40 -11.45
N ALA A 68 4.20 6.75 -12.39
CA ALA A 68 3.01 7.54 -12.08
C ALA A 68 2.07 6.79 -11.12
N ALA A 69 1.87 5.48 -11.35
CA ALA A 69 1.07 4.65 -10.44
C ALA A 69 1.65 4.64 -9.02
N VAL A 70 2.97 4.45 -8.89
CA VAL A 70 3.69 4.47 -7.61
C VAL A 70 3.59 5.84 -6.92
N ALA A 71 3.75 6.94 -7.65
CA ALA A 71 3.59 8.29 -7.11
C ALA A 71 2.17 8.52 -6.56
N MET A 72 1.13 8.06 -7.26
CA MET A 72 -0.25 8.19 -6.79
C MET A 72 -0.54 7.43 -5.49
N VAL A 73 0.14 6.29 -5.27
CA VAL A 73 0.08 5.55 -4.00
C VAL A 73 0.78 6.34 -2.90
N ILE A 74 1.98 6.86 -3.17
CA ILE A 74 2.78 7.64 -2.21
C ILE A 74 2.02 8.89 -1.74
N ASP A 75 1.42 9.63 -2.67
CA ASP A 75 0.63 10.83 -2.40
C ASP A 75 -0.58 10.58 -1.49
N ARG A 76 -0.99 9.31 -1.35
CA ARG A 76 -2.16 8.86 -0.59
C ARG A 76 -1.80 7.96 0.59
N LEU A 77 -0.53 7.89 0.96
CA LEU A 77 -0.12 7.16 2.15
C LEU A 77 -0.76 7.80 3.40
N PRO A 78 -1.18 6.98 4.37
CA PRO A 78 -1.56 7.47 5.68
C PRO A 78 -0.47 8.37 6.29
N PRO A 79 -0.85 9.43 7.02
CA PRO A 79 0.12 10.24 7.74
C PRO A 79 0.89 9.35 8.73
N HIS A 80 2.16 9.67 8.95
CA HIS A 80 3.05 8.90 9.85
C HIS A 80 3.29 7.43 9.43
N CYS A 81 3.12 7.10 8.14
CA CYS A 81 3.61 5.83 7.58
C CYS A 81 5.12 5.67 7.79
N GLY A 82 5.49 4.82 8.75
CA GLY A 82 6.87 4.42 9.03
C GLY A 82 7.16 2.99 8.56
N PRO A 83 8.24 2.37 9.09
CA PRO A 83 8.51 0.95 8.88
C PRO A 83 7.31 0.08 9.26
N ALA A 84 7.07 -0.97 8.48
CA ALA A 84 6.00 -1.92 8.76
C ALA A 84 6.16 -2.50 10.17
N PHE A 85 5.07 -2.45 10.93
CA PHE A 85 4.95 -2.99 12.27
C PHE A 85 5.07 -4.51 12.23
N ILE A 86 5.88 -5.06 13.14
CA ILE A 86 6.00 -6.51 13.31
C ILE A 86 4.75 -6.98 14.08
N GLY A 87 3.83 -7.61 13.37
CA GLY A 87 2.55 -8.05 13.89
C GLY A 87 1.44 -7.92 12.84
N ASN A 88 0.19 -7.96 13.28
CA ASN A 88 -1.00 -7.86 12.44
C ASN A 88 -1.71 -6.49 12.58
N ALA A 89 -2.77 -6.25 11.79
CA ALA A 89 -3.49 -4.97 11.80
C ALA A 89 -4.17 -4.63 13.15
N GLU A 90 -4.62 -5.62 13.92
CA GLU A 90 -5.26 -5.39 15.23
C GLU A 90 -4.22 -4.94 16.26
N GLU A 91 -3.04 -5.56 16.25
CA GLU A 91 -1.91 -5.20 17.10
C GLU A 91 -1.35 -3.82 16.76
N LEU A 92 -1.24 -3.49 15.47
CA LEU A 92 -0.87 -2.15 15.02
C LEU A 92 -1.87 -1.10 15.54
N ALA A 93 -3.17 -1.34 15.41
CA ALA A 93 -4.20 -0.42 15.88
C ALA A 93 -4.14 -0.22 17.42
N ALA A 94 -3.85 -1.28 18.18
CA ALA A 94 -3.63 -1.17 19.62
C ALA A 94 -2.39 -0.32 19.95
N TYR A 95 -1.27 -0.54 19.25
CA TYR A 95 -0.04 0.22 19.41
C TYR A 95 -0.21 1.71 19.10
N GLU A 96 -0.89 2.05 18.00
CA GLU A 96 -1.17 3.44 17.61
C GLU A 96 -2.05 4.14 18.65
N LYS A 97 -3.08 3.46 19.15
CA LYS A 97 -3.96 3.99 20.21
C LYS A 97 -3.21 4.29 21.51
N GLU A 98 -2.29 3.42 21.92
CA GLU A 98 -1.46 3.64 23.10
C GLU A 98 -0.49 4.80 22.92
N ARG A 99 0.05 4.97 21.72
CA ARG A 99 0.94 6.07 21.36
C ARG A 99 0.22 7.42 21.37
N ASP A 100 -0.98 7.48 20.79
CA ASP A 100 -1.77 8.72 20.70
C ASP A 100 -2.38 9.15 22.05
N SER A 101 -2.44 8.22 23.02
CA SER A 101 -2.89 8.48 24.38
C SER A 101 -1.80 9.09 25.29
N ARG A 102 -0.57 9.27 24.79
CA ARG A 102 0.58 9.85 25.50
C ARG A 102 0.88 11.27 25.05
#